data_AF-C5L131-F1
#
_entry.id   AF-C5L131-F1
#
_cell.length_a   1.000
_cell.length_b   1.000
_cell.length_c   1.000
_cell.angle_alpha   90.00
_cell.angle_beta   90.00
_cell.angle_gamma   90.00
#
_symmetry.space_group_name_H-M   'P 1'
#
loop_
_entity.id
_entity.type
_entity.pdbx_description
1 polymer ?
#
loop_
_entity_poly.entity_id
_entity_poly.type
_entity_poly.pdbx_seq_one_letter_code
_entity_poly.pdbx_strand_id
1 'polypeptide(L)'
;MGRCIPLAKEFISSLLQKNPSDRPSALEASKSEWIRTFVTIQEPKPDLIDSGLLEILCQFAKESDVKRAALSLVAFSINPKVVCDALADEFRSLDFDESGTIRLGDLTKALTERLGLDAVEAEKIFRKLDQTGDEEIHYSEFLAACLQHRITLTEQDVRDAFYRLDVDNSGVISLSNLRNVLGDRFCGTRVEDLIKEADANNEGYITYESFRHTLLDSKDGGSFTF
;
A
#
# COMPACT_ATOMS: atom_id res chain seq x y z
N MET A 1 -4.38 -11.10 -43.20
CA MET A 1 -4.92 -9.76 -42.87
C MET A 1 -5.72 -9.86 -41.59
N GLY A 2 -5.20 -9.39 -40.47
CA GLY A 2 -5.90 -9.41 -39.18
C GLY A 2 -7.10 -8.46 -39.24
N ARG A 3 -8.32 -9.01 -39.19
CA ARG A 3 -9.54 -8.18 -39.11
C ARG A 3 -9.55 -7.53 -37.73
N CYS A 4 -9.29 -6.23 -37.68
CA CYS A 4 -9.47 -5.43 -36.46
C CYS A 4 -10.97 -5.44 -36.10
N ILE A 5 -11.27 -5.84 -34.86
CA ILE A 5 -12.61 -6.00 -34.31
C ILE A 5 -13.32 -4.64 -34.37
N PRO A 6 -14.55 -4.53 -34.91
CA PRO A 6 -15.27 -3.25 -35.02
C PRO A 6 -15.33 -2.47 -33.70
N LEU A 7 -15.60 -3.16 -32.60
CA LEU A 7 -15.59 -2.61 -31.24
C LEU A 7 -14.25 -1.95 -30.86
N ALA A 8 -13.12 -2.55 -31.26
CA ALA A 8 -11.79 -1.99 -30.98
C ALA A 8 -11.57 -0.68 -31.75
N LYS A 9 -12.06 -0.61 -33.00
CA LYS A 9 -11.96 0.62 -33.81
C LYS A 9 -12.82 1.72 -33.24
N GLU A 10 -14.03 1.41 -32.79
CA GLU A 10 -14.94 2.38 -32.17
C GLU A 10 -14.33 2.94 -30.88
N PHE A 11 -13.79 2.07 -30.03
CA PHE A 11 -13.08 2.50 -28.82
C PHE A 11 -11.87 3.39 -29.12
N ILE A 12 -10.98 2.98 -30.03
CA ILE A 12 -9.81 3.79 -30.39
C ILE A 12 -10.25 5.12 -31.02
N SER A 13 -11.31 5.12 -31.82
CA SER A 13 -11.84 6.33 -32.45
C SER A 13 -12.43 7.31 -31.43
N SER A 14 -13.05 6.82 -30.35
CA SER A 14 -13.52 7.69 -29.26
C SER A 14 -12.37 8.29 -28.46
N LEU A 15 -11.24 7.59 -28.30
CA LEU A 15 -10.05 8.14 -27.65
C LEU A 15 -9.29 9.18 -28.50
N LEU A 16 -9.33 9.03 -29.82
CA LEU A 16 -8.57 9.85 -30.77
C LEU A 16 -9.35 11.07 -31.30
N GLN A 17 -10.31 11.59 -30.53
CA GLN A 17 -11.02 12.82 -30.91
C GLN A 17 -10.05 14.01 -30.99
N LYS A 18 -10.14 14.77 -32.09
CA LYS A 18 -9.23 15.88 -32.37
C LYS A 18 -9.35 16.97 -31.30
N ASN A 19 -10.57 17.25 -30.85
CA ASN A 19 -10.85 18.16 -29.76
C ASN A 19 -10.72 17.42 -28.41
N PRO A 20 -9.90 17.89 -27.46
CA PRO A 20 -9.73 17.25 -26.16
C PRO A 20 -11.03 17.12 -25.35
N SER A 21 -11.94 18.09 -25.45
CA SER A 21 -13.21 18.08 -24.71
C SER A 21 -14.19 17.00 -25.17
N ASP A 22 -14.01 16.48 -26.40
CA ASP A 22 -14.84 15.41 -26.96
C ASP A 22 -14.26 14.02 -26.65
N ARG A 23 -13.07 13.96 -26.06
CA ARG A 23 -12.46 12.69 -25.62
C ARG A 23 -13.12 12.25 -24.31
N PRO A 24 -13.46 10.96 -24.17
CA PRO A 24 -13.89 10.44 -22.89
C PRO A 24 -12.75 10.51 -21.89
N SER A 25 -13.09 10.70 -20.62
CA SER A 25 -12.17 10.49 -19.51
C SER A 25 -11.71 9.02 -19.43
N ALA A 26 -10.63 8.74 -18.70
CA ALA A 26 -10.15 7.37 -18.51
C ALA A 26 -11.23 6.46 -17.89
N LEU A 27 -12.03 7.00 -16.96
CA LEU A 27 -13.13 6.29 -16.31
C LEU A 27 -14.31 6.01 -17.26
N GLU A 28 -14.60 6.91 -18.20
CA GLU A 28 -15.63 6.67 -19.22
C GLU A 28 -15.13 5.68 -20.28
N ALA A 29 -13.86 5.78 -20.64
CA ALA A 29 -13.20 4.86 -21.56
C ALA A 29 -13.15 3.42 -21.02
N SER A 30 -12.84 3.24 -19.72
CA SER A 30 -12.79 1.92 -19.07
C SER A 30 -14.12 1.18 -19.13
N LYS A 31 -15.24 1.92 -19.20
CA LYS A 31 -16.61 1.37 -19.29
C LYS A 31 -17.03 1.00 -20.72
N SER A 32 -16.15 1.17 -21.72
CA SER A 32 -16.47 0.84 -23.11
C SER A 32 -16.79 -0.65 -23.32
N GLU A 33 -17.66 -0.93 -24.29
CA GLU A 33 -18.06 -2.30 -24.63
C GLU A 33 -16.87 -3.15 -25.08
N TRP A 34 -15.89 -2.54 -25.74
CA TRP A 34 -14.66 -3.24 -26.11
C TRP A 34 -13.86 -3.69 -24.87
N ILE A 35 -13.64 -2.81 -23.89
CA ILE A 35 -12.93 -3.17 -22.66
C ILE A 35 -13.71 -4.24 -21.89
N ARG A 36 -15.03 -4.06 -21.70
CA ARG A 36 -15.87 -5.05 -21.00
C ARG A 36 -15.92 -6.42 -21.67
N THR A 37 -15.81 -6.48 -23.00
CA THR A 37 -15.88 -7.73 -23.75
C THR A 37 -14.54 -8.47 -23.79
N PHE A 38 -13.42 -7.75 -23.85
CA PHE A 38 -12.10 -8.34 -24.15
C PHE A 38 -11.11 -8.25 -22.99
N VAL A 39 -11.38 -7.41 -21.99
CA VAL A 39 -10.68 -7.45 -20.72
C VAL A 39 -11.57 -8.23 -19.76
N THR A 40 -11.10 -9.39 -19.32
CA THR A 40 -11.69 -10.10 -18.19
C THR A 40 -11.41 -9.26 -16.94
N ILE A 41 -12.19 -8.20 -16.72
CA ILE A 41 -12.27 -7.58 -15.41
C ILE A 41 -13.03 -8.61 -14.58
N GLN A 42 -12.33 -9.34 -13.72
CA GLN A 42 -13.05 -10.07 -12.68
C GLN A 42 -13.82 -9.01 -11.92
N GLU A 43 -15.16 -9.04 -11.97
CA GLU A 43 -15.95 -8.14 -11.15
C GLU A 43 -15.45 -8.28 -9.71
N PRO A 44 -15.18 -7.16 -9.01
CA PRO A 44 -14.81 -7.22 -7.61
C PRO A 44 -15.94 -7.95 -6.90
N LYS A 45 -15.68 -9.19 -6.48
CA LYS A 45 -16.66 -10.00 -5.77
C LYS A 45 -16.63 -9.51 -4.32
N PRO A 46 -17.60 -8.68 -3.89
CA PRO A 46 -17.57 -8.09 -2.55
C PRO A 46 -17.72 -9.18 -1.47
N ASP A 47 -18.24 -10.35 -1.89
CA ASP A 47 -18.42 -11.54 -1.07
C ASP A 47 -17.09 -12.21 -0.65
N LEU A 48 -15.97 -11.87 -1.28
CA LEU A 48 -14.65 -12.48 -1.09
C LEU A 48 -13.62 -11.60 -0.35
N ILE A 49 -14.04 -10.54 0.33
CA ILE A 49 -13.12 -9.81 1.20
C ILE A 49 -12.66 -10.77 2.30
N ASP A 50 -11.39 -11.16 2.25
CA ASP A 50 -10.79 -12.07 3.21
C ASP A 50 -10.68 -11.39 4.57
N SER A 51 -11.34 -11.93 5.58
CA SER A 51 -11.24 -11.44 6.96
C SER A 51 -9.79 -11.44 7.43
N GLY A 52 -8.97 -12.39 6.98
CA GLY A 52 -7.54 -12.43 7.31
C GLY A 52 -6.78 -11.22 6.78
N LEU A 53 -7.15 -10.69 5.61
CA LEU A 53 -6.57 -9.45 5.09
C LEU A 53 -6.96 -8.25 5.96
N LEU A 54 -8.24 -8.13 6.32
CA LEU A 54 -8.71 -7.04 7.16
C LEU A 54 -8.03 -7.07 8.55
N GLU A 55 -7.83 -8.27 9.10
CA GLU A 55 -7.08 -8.45 10.35
C GLU A 55 -5.62 -7.99 10.23
N ILE A 56 -4.97 -8.25 9.10
CA ILE A 56 -3.60 -7.77 8.80
C ILE A 56 -3.56 -6.24 8.75
N LEU A 57 -4.52 -5.61 8.07
CA LEU A 57 -4.63 -4.15 8.04
C LEU A 57 -4.83 -3.58 9.46
N CYS A 58 -5.65 -4.24 10.28
CA CYS A 58 -5.84 -3.88 11.69
C CYS A 58 -4.57 -4.04 12.51
N GLN A 59 -3.79 -5.11 12.28
CA GLN A 59 -2.54 -5.37 13.00
C GLN A 59 -1.49 -4.32 12.63
N PHE A 60 -1.30 -4.05 11.34
CA PHE A 60 -0.39 -2.99 10.89
C PHE A 60 -0.77 -1.62 11.47
N ALA A 61 -2.06 -1.28 11.55
CA ALA A 61 -2.51 -0.02 12.15
C ALA A 61 -2.21 0.11 13.65
N LYS A 62 -2.02 -1.00 14.37
CA LYS A 62 -1.67 -1.04 15.81
C LYS A 62 -0.18 -0.95 16.07
N GLU A 63 0.65 -1.17 15.05
CA GLU A 63 2.09 -1.07 15.18
C GLU A 63 2.56 0.35 15.44
N SER A 64 3.77 0.47 15.99
CA SER A 64 4.36 1.77 16.24
C SER A 64 4.62 2.52 14.94
N ASP A 65 4.60 3.86 15.00
CA ASP A 65 4.78 4.68 13.81
C ASP A 65 6.16 4.45 13.18
N VAL A 66 7.18 4.10 13.99
CA VAL A 66 8.52 3.70 13.49
C VAL A 66 8.48 2.42 12.69
N LYS A 67 7.82 1.38 13.19
CA LYS A 67 7.75 0.10 12.48
C LYS A 67 6.93 0.22 11.19
N ARG A 68 5.82 0.97 11.23
CA ARG A 68 5.02 1.29 10.04
C ARG A 68 5.80 2.09 9.01
N ALA A 69 6.57 3.09 9.45
CA ALA A 69 7.46 3.84 8.57
C ALA A 69 8.51 2.91 7.93
N ALA A 70 9.18 2.07 8.72
CA ALA A 70 10.18 1.11 8.23
C ALA A 70 9.59 0.13 7.20
N LEU A 71 8.43 -0.47 7.48
CA LEU A 71 7.75 -1.38 6.55
C LEU A 71 7.31 -0.68 5.27
N SER A 72 6.87 0.58 5.35
CA SER A 72 6.51 1.37 4.18
C SER A 72 7.72 1.64 3.29
N LEU A 73 8.87 1.94 3.89
CA LEU A 73 10.13 2.12 3.17
C LEU A 73 10.57 0.83 2.47
N VAL A 74 10.41 -0.32 3.14
CA VAL A 74 10.63 -1.63 2.52
C VAL A 74 9.66 -1.85 1.36
N ALA A 75 8.39 -1.51 1.50
CA ALA A 75 7.40 -1.60 0.42
C ALA A 75 7.80 -0.79 -0.83
N PHE A 76 8.31 0.42 -0.65
CA PHE A 76 8.83 1.24 -1.74
C PHE A 76 10.10 0.67 -2.40
N SER A 77 10.87 -0.13 -1.66
CA SER A 77 12.09 -0.75 -2.17
C SER A 77 11.85 -2.04 -2.96
N ILE A 78 10.76 -2.76 -2.65
CA ILE A 78 10.42 -4.03 -3.26
C ILE A 78 9.95 -3.82 -4.69
N ASN A 79 10.39 -4.71 -5.58
CA ASN A 79 9.96 -4.67 -6.97
C ASN A 79 8.46 -5.01 -7.06
N PRO A 80 7.62 -4.16 -7.68
CA PRO A 80 6.19 -4.42 -7.84
C PRO A 80 5.86 -5.74 -8.54
N LYS A 81 6.79 -6.33 -9.30
CA LYS A 81 6.61 -7.66 -9.92
C LYS A 81 6.75 -8.84 -8.95
N VAL A 82 7.37 -8.63 -7.79
CA VAL A 82 7.49 -9.64 -6.73
C VAL A 82 6.21 -9.69 -5.89
N VAL A 83 5.44 -8.62 -5.90
CA VAL A 83 4.11 -8.56 -5.29
C VAL A 83 3.20 -9.55 -6.03
N CYS A 84 2.79 -10.61 -5.32
CA CYS A 84 1.94 -11.66 -5.87
C CYS A 84 0.67 -11.06 -6.50
N ASP A 85 0.28 -11.56 -7.68
CA ASP A 85 -1.00 -11.20 -8.35
C ASP A 85 -2.20 -11.30 -7.39
N ALA A 86 -2.14 -12.20 -6.40
CA ALA A 86 -3.12 -12.35 -5.33
C ALA A 86 -3.35 -11.07 -4.49
N LEU A 87 -2.31 -10.29 -4.18
CA LEU A 87 -2.44 -9.04 -3.44
C LEU A 87 -3.11 -7.93 -4.27
N ALA A 88 -2.91 -7.96 -5.59
CA ALA A 88 -3.59 -7.04 -6.50
C ALA A 88 -5.09 -7.33 -6.59
N ASP A 89 -5.48 -8.60 -6.57
CA ASP A 89 -6.89 -9.01 -6.56
C ASP A 89 -7.57 -8.67 -5.23
N GLU A 90 -6.87 -8.86 -4.11
CA GLU A 90 -7.31 -8.45 -2.78
C GLU A 90 -7.50 -6.95 -2.66
N PHE A 91 -6.54 -6.15 -3.14
CA PHE A 91 -6.67 -4.69 -3.18
C PHE A 91 -7.90 -4.28 -3.99
N ARG A 92 -8.10 -4.89 -5.18
CA ARG A 92 -9.26 -4.61 -6.03
C ARG A 92 -10.58 -5.01 -5.36
N SER A 93 -10.58 -5.99 -4.46
CA SER A 93 -11.78 -6.38 -3.72
C SER A 93 -12.23 -5.33 -2.70
N LEU A 94 -11.32 -4.43 -2.28
CA LEU A 94 -11.59 -3.30 -1.37
C LEU A 94 -11.83 -1.98 -2.11
N ASP A 95 -11.42 -1.87 -3.37
CA ASP A 95 -11.65 -0.72 -4.28
C ASP A 95 -13.01 -0.86 -4.99
N PHE A 96 -14.10 -0.57 -4.27
CA PHE A 96 -15.47 -0.79 -4.77
C PHE A 96 -15.86 0.11 -5.94
N ASP A 97 -15.24 1.28 -6.07
CA ASP A 97 -15.54 2.26 -7.13
C ASP A 97 -14.55 2.20 -8.31
N GLU A 98 -13.60 1.27 -8.27
CA GLU A 98 -12.52 1.10 -9.26
C GLU A 98 -11.71 2.39 -9.47
N SER A 99 -11.54 3.17 -8.40
CA SER A 99 -10.76 4.41 -8.43
C SER A 99 -9.26 4.16 -8.52
N GLY A 100 -8.81 2.94 -8.20
CA GLY A 100 -7.40 2.58 -8.04
C GLY A 100 -6.87 2.87 -6.64
N THR A 101 -7.74 3.23 -5.70
CA THR A 101 -7.44 3.54 -4.30
C THR A 101 -8.51 2.97 -3.39
N ILE A 102 -8.19 2.65 -2.14
CA ILE A 102 -9.22 2.24 -1.16
C ILE A 102 -9.66 3.47 -0.38
N ARG A 103 -10.90 3.93 -0.57
CA ARG A 103 -11.41 5.12 0.13
C ARG A 103 -11.78 4.81 1.58
N LEU A 104 -11.85 5.86 2.40
CA LEU A 104 -12.33 5.78 3.79
C LEU A 104 -13.65 5.01 3.93
N GLY A 105 -14.62 5.32 3.07
CA GLY A 105 -15.94 4.68 3.09
C GLY A 105 -15.87 3.18 2.80
N ASP A 106 -15.02 2.76 1.85
CA ASP A 106 -14.91 1.38 1.41
C ASP A 106 -14.28 0.50 2.48
N LEU A 107 -13.14 0.94 3.05
CA LEU A 107 -12.50 0.20 4.13
C LEU A 107 -13.36 0.19 5.40
N THR A 108 -13.98 1.30 5.77
CA THR A 108 -14.84 1.38 6.96
C THR A 108 -16.02 0.41 6.84
N LYS A 109 -16.65 0.36 5.67
CA LYS A 109 -17.72 -0.59 5.38
C LYS A 109 -17.21 -2.04 5.45
N ALA A 110 -16.07 -2.34 4.85
CA ALA A 110 -15.49 -3.69 4.91
C ALA A 110 -15.17 -4.12 6.35
N LEU A 111 -14.56 -3.26 7.16
CA LEU A 111 -14.21 -3.53 8.57
C LEU A 111 -15.46 -3.72 9.44
N THR A 112 -16.49 -2.89 9.26
CA THR A 112 -17.73 -2.97 10.03
C THR A 112 -18.56 -4.22 9.65
N GLU A 113 -18.71 -4.51 8.36
CA GLU A 113 -19.51 -5.64 7.89
C GLU A 113 -18.84 -7.00 8.11
N ARG A 114 -17.51 -7.09 8.03
CA ARG A 114 -16.78 -8.37 8.09
C ARG A 114 -16.19 -8.68 9.47
N LEU A 115 -15.69 -7.67 10.18
CA LEU A 115 -15.07 -7.86 11.50
C LEU A 115 -15.97 -7.36 12.65
N GLY A 116 -17.10 -6.71 12.36
CA GLY A 116 -18.01 -6.20 13.38
C GLY A 116 -17.43 -5.04 14.19
N LEU A 117 -16.42 -4.34 13.66
CA LEU A 117 -15.86 -3.13 14.26
C LEU A 117 -16.91 -2.01 14.25
N ASP A 118 -16.87 -1.13 15.24
CA ASP A 118 -17.66 0.10 15.18
C ASP A 118 -17.04 1.10 14.19
N ALA A 119 -17.85 2.04 13.70
CA ALA A 119 -17.43 3.00 12.69
C ALA A 119 -16.29 3.92 13.17
N VAL A 120 -16.20 4.20 14.47
CA VAL A 120 -15.17 5.09 15.04
C VAL A 120 -13.83 4.37 15.08
N GLU A 121 -13.81 3.09 15.49
CA GLU A 121 -12.61 2.26 15.47
C GLU A 121 -12.14 1.97 14.04
N ALA A 122 -13.07 1.72 13.11
CA ALA A 122 -12.73 1.55 11.70
C ALA A 122 -12.11 2.81 11.08
N GLU A 123 -12.65 4.00 11.39
CA GLU A 123 -12.05 5.27 10.95
C GLU A 123 -10.66 5.49 11.56
N LYS A 124 -10.44 5.15 12.84
CA LYS A 124 -9.10 5.23 13.46
C LYS A 124 -8.10 4.32 12.76
N ILE A 125 -8.49 3.09 12.43
CA ILE A 125 -7.66 2.17 11.65
C ILE A 125 -7.34 2.78 10.30
N PHE A 126 -8.35 3.29 9.59
CA PHE A 126 -8.15 3.95 8.30
C PHE A 126 -7.14 5.11 8.38
N ARG A 127 -7.28 6.02 9.35
CA ARG A 127 -6.35 7.16 9.54
C ARG A 127 -4.92 6.71 9.88
N LYS A 128 -4.74 5.50 10.38
CA LYS A 128 -3.43 4.87 10.58
C LYS A 128 -2.94 4.14 9.33
N LEU A 129 -3.75 3.90 8.32
CA LEU A 129 -3.31 3.32 7.05
C LEU A 129 -3.04 4.40 5.99
N ASP A 130 -3.86 5.45 5.97
CA ASP A 130 -3.71 6.64 5.15
C ASP A 130 -2.49 7.46 5.61
N GLN A 131 -1.36 7.29 4.94
CA GLN A 131 -0.10 7.95 5.32
C GLN A 131 0.01 9.34 4.71
N THR A 132 -0.64 9.55 3.57
CA THR A 132 -0.63 10.84 2.85
C THR A 132 -1.64 11.84 3.41
N GLY A 133 -2.70 11.36 4.06
CA GLY A 133 -3.78 12.16 4.63
C GLY A 133 -4.79 12.67 3.60
N ASP A 134 -4.86 12.04 2.42
CA ASP A 134 -5.77 12.41 1.33
C ASP A 134 -7.11 11.64 1.36
N GLU A 135 -7.35 10.86 2.41
CA GLU A 135 -8.53 10.00 2.57
C GLU A 135 -8.61 8.85 1.55
N GLU A 136 -7.47 8.49 0.96
CA GLU A 136 -7.30 7.38 0.02
C GLU A 136 -6.11 6.51 0.47
N ILE A 137 -6.30 5.18 0.54
CA ILE A 137 -5.19 4.26 0.74
C ILE A 137 -4.66 3.85 -0.63
N HIS A 138 -3.42 4.25 -0.89
CA HIS A 138 -2.69 3.94 -2.11
C HIS A 138 -2.20 2.49 -2.10
N TYR A 139 -1.97 1.94 -3.30
CA TYR A 139 -1.49 0.56 -3.43
C TYR A 139 -0.19 0.31 -2.65
N SER A 140 0.76 1.26 -2.64
CA SER A 140 2.00 1.15 -1.88
C SER A 140 1.78 1.09 -0.36
N GLU A 141 0.77 1.77 0.17
CA GLU A 141 0.44 1.78 1.59
C GLU A 141 -0.23 0.45 1.99
N PHE A 142 -1.12 -0.05 1.15
CA PHE A 142 -1.68 -1.39 1.31
C PHE A 142 -0.59 -2.47 1.32
N LEU A 143 0.38 -2.38 0.41
CA LEU A 143 1.49 -3.33 0.36
C LEU A 143 2.35 -3.28 1.63
N ALA A 144 2.61 -2.10 2.17
CA ALA A 144 3.33 -1.95 3.43
C ALA A 144 2.68 -2.75 4.57
N ALA A 145 1.35 -2.73 4.64
CA ALA A 145 0.59 -3.50 5.62
C ALA A 145 0.66 -5.02 5.36
N CYS A 146 0.53 -5.44 4.10
CA CYS A 146 0.60 -6.86 3.73
C CYS A 146 1.99 -7.46 3.94
N LEU A 147 3.06 -6.67 3.74
CA LEU A 147 4.45 -7.12 3.90
C LEU A 147 4.75 -7.63 5.31
N GLN A 148 4.14 -7.02 6.32
CA GLN A 148 4.38 -7.38 7.70
C GLN A 148 4.00 -8.84 8.02
N HIS A 149 2.93 -9.35 7.42
CA HIS A 149 2.28 -10.59 7.86
C HIS A 149 2.24 -11.68 6.79
N ARG A 150 2.38 -11.34 5.51
CA ARG A 150 2.26 -12.32 4.39
C ARG A 150 3.55 -12.53 3.63
N ILE A 151 4.52 -11.64 3.78
CA ILE A 151 5.78 -11.72 3.06
C ILE A 151 6.90 -11.84 4.09
N THR A 152 7.58 -12.98 4.08
CA THR A 152 8.79 -13.14 4.87
C THR A 152 9.84 -12.21 4.29
N LEU A 153 10.10 -11.09 4.96
CA LEU A 153 11.20 -10.19 4.59
C LEU A 153 12.50 -10.96 4.68
N THR A 154 13.22 -11.06 3.56
CA THR A 154 14.55 -11.64 3.57
C THR A 154 15.57 -10.60 4.07
N GLU A 155 16.70 -11.07 4.58
CA GLU A 155 17.83 -10.18 4.90
C GLU A 155 18.24 -9.31 3.71
N GLN A 156 18.06 -9.80 2.49
CA GLN A 156 18.37 -9.05 1.29
C GLN A 156 17.38 -7.90 1.07
N ASP A 157 16.08 -8.14 1.29
CA ASP A 157 15.05 -7.09 1.16
C ASP A 157 15.26 -5.96 2.18
N VAL A 158 15.58 -6.33 3.43
CA VAL A 158 15.86 -5.35 4.50
C VAL A 158 17.12 -4.54 4.16
N ARG A 159 18.15 -5.19 3.63
CA ARG A 159 19.39 -4.55 3.20
C ARG A 159 19.20 -3.61 2.02
N ASP A 160 18.44 -4.03 1.02
CA ASP A 160 18.15 -3.21 -0.17
C ASP A 160 17.30 -1.99 0.19
N ALA A 161 16.35 -2.14 1.11
CA ALA A 161 15.59 -1.02 1.68
C ALA A 161 16.53 -0.03 2.41
N PHE A 162 17.42 -0.54 3.26
CA PHE A 162 18.38 0.30 3.98
C PHE A 162 19.27 1.12 3.04
N TYR A 163 19.84 0.50 2.00
CA TYR A 163 20.71 1.21 1.05
C TYR A 163 19.97 2.25 0.21
N ARG A 164 18.68 2.05 -0.07
CA ARG A 164 17.88 3.06 -0.78
C ARG A 164 17.59 4.29 0.09
N LEU A 165 17.54 4.10 1.41
CA LEU A 165 17.33 5.17 2.38
C LEU A 165 18.61 5.94 2.66
N ASP A 166 19.73 5.24 2.75
CA ASP A 166 21.07 5.82 2.90
C ASP A 166 21.56 6.44 1.57
N VAL A 167 20.86 7.48 1.13
CA VAL A 167 21.08 8.16 -0.17
C VAL A 167 22.53 8.64 -0.35
N ASP A 168 23.18 9.04 0.75
CA ASP A 168 24.56 9.51 0.78
C ASP A 168 25.60 8.40 1.04
N ASN A 169 25.17 7.14 1.16
CA ASN A 169 26.02 5.97 1.43
C ASN A 169 26.92 6.15 2.67
N SER A 170 26.37 6.77 3.70
CA SER A 170 27.03 7.04 4.98
C SER A 170 27.17 5.78 5.85
N GLY A 171 26.41 4.73 5.56
CA GLY A 171 26.27 3.51 6.35
C GLY A 171 25.23 3.61 7.47
N VAL A 172 24.53 4.76 7.59
CA VAL A 172 23.50 5.02 8.61
C VAL A 172 22.32 5.78 7.99
N ILE A 173 21.12 5.63 8.54
CA ILE A 173 19.98 6.44 8.13
C ILE A 173 19.91 7.65 9.06
N SER A 174 20.30 8.81 8.53
CA SER A 174 20.22 10.09 9.24
C SER A 174 18.83 10.73 9.15
N LEU A 175 18.60 11.75 9.97
CA LEU A 175 17.38 12.58 9.89
C LEU A 175 17.17 13.18 8.49
N SER A 176 18.25 13.59 7.84
CA SER A 176 18.20 14.16 6.49
C SER A 176 17.74 13.11 5.48
N ASN A 177 18.18 11.86 5.62
CA ASN A 177 17.73 10.76 4.77
C ASN A 177 16.24 10.50 4.93
N LEU A 178 15.75 10.41 6.18
CA LEU A 178 14.31 10.22 6.42
C LEU A 178 13.47 11.39 5.91
N ARG A 179 13.92 12.64 6.10
CA ARG A 179 13.21 13.80 5.54
C ARG A 179 13.14 13.78 4.02
N ASN A 180 14.18 13.30 3.36
CA ASN A 180 14.19 13.22 1.91
C ASN A 180 13.16 12.20 1.38
N VAL A 181 12.93 11.11 2.12
CA VAL A 181 12.04 10.03 1.67
C VAL A 181 10.61 10.16 2.20
N LEU A 182 10.44 10.50 3.48
CA LEU A 182 9.13 10.59 4.16
C LEU A 182 8.64 12.04 4.34
N GLY A 183 9.47 13.05 4.05
CA GLY A 183 9.17 14.44 4.39
C GLY A 183 9.34 14.74 5.89
N ASP A 184 8.75 15.84 6.37
CA ASP A 184 8.90 16.27 7.77
C ASP A 184 8.07 15.43 8.76
N ARG A 185 7.05 14.72 8.27
CA ARG A 185 6.10 13.95 9.09
C ARG A 185 5.65 12.68 8.39
N PHE A 186 5.44 11.64 9.18
CA PHE A 186 4.82 10.38 8.79
C PHE A 186 3.55 10.20 9.64
N CYS A 187 2.38 10.16 9.02
CA CYS A 187 1.09 10.01 9.72
C CYS A 187 0.91 10.99 10.90
N GLY A 188 1.36 12.24 10.73
CA GLY A 188 1.33 13.28 11.76
C GLY A 188 2.51 13.25 12.75
N THR A 189 3.25 12.14 12.85
CA THR A 189 4.44 12.00 13.71
C THR A 189 5.66 12.60 13.04
N ARG A 190 6.45 13.39 13.78
CA ARG A 190 7.64 14.04 13.23
C ARG A 190 8.74 13.01 13.00
N VAL A 191 9.47 13.12 11.90
CA VAL A 191 10.58 12.20 11.62
C VAL A 191 11.69 12.24 12.68
N GLU A 192 11.84 13.35 13.42
CA GLU A 192 12.75 13.41 14.57
C GLU A 192 12.35 12.45 15.69
N ASP A 193 11.05 12.28 15.91
CA ASP A 193 10.53 11.40 16.96
C ASP A 193 10.60 9.94 16.51
N LEU A 194 10.46 9.68 15.20
CA LEU A 194 10.73 8.36 14.63
C LEU A 194 12.18 7.92 14.84
N ILE A 195 13.16 8.82 14.64
CA ILE A 195 14.57 8.49 14.91
C ILE A 195 14.77 8.16 16.37
N LYS A 196 14.25 8.96 17.29
CA LYS A 196 14.43 8.72 18.73
C LYS A 196 13.88 7.38 19.19
N GLU A 197 12.78 6.92 18.59
CA GLU A 197 12.19 5.62 18.92
C GLU A 197 12.96 4.45 18.27
N ALA A 198 13.54 4.63 17.08
CA ALA A 198 14.36 3.61 16.40
C ALA A 198 15.82 3.55 16.90
N ASP A 199 16.33 4.66 17.43
CA ASP A 199 17.71 4.85 17.85
C ASP A 199 17.92 4.43 19.31
N ALA A 200 18.12 3.12 19.50
CA ALA A 200 18.35 2.53 20.83
C ALA A 200 19.59 3.07 21.56
N ASN A 201 20.57 3.61 20.82
CA ASN A 201 21.84 4.10 21.37
C ASN A 201 21.87 5.63 21.51
N ASN A 202 20.82 6.32 21.06
CA ASN A 202 20.67 7.78 21.12
C ASN A 202 21.83 8.52 20.41
N GLU A 203 22.30 7.97 19.29
CA GLU A 203 23.38 8.50 18.44
C GLU A 203 22.88 9.55 17.43
N GLY A 204 21.57 9.67 17.24
CA GLY A 204 20.89 10.58 16.31
C GLY A 204 20.70 10.02 14.89
N TYR A 205 20.98 8.74 14.68
CA TYR A 205 20.85 8.04 13.40
C TYR A 205 20.48 6.56 13.61
N ILE A 206 19.92 5.92 12.58
CA ILE A 206 19.51 4.51 12.64
C ILE A 206 20.57 3.67 11.91
N THR A 207 21.18 2.72 12.63
CA THR A 207 22.12 1.76 12.04
C THR A 207 21.38 0.62 11.32
N TYR A 208 22.07 -0.13 10.45
CA TYR A 208 21.49 -1.33 9.83
C TYR A 208 20.97 -2.33 10.88
N GLU A 209 21.71 -2.51 11.97
CA GLU A 209 21.33 -3.41 13.07
C GLU A 209 20.02 -2.97 13.73
N SER A 210 19.88 -1.67 14.03
CA SER A 210 18.66 -1.08 14.58
C SER A 210 17.49 -1.20 13.61
N PHE A 211 17.70 -0.87 12.34
CA PHE A 211 16.68 -0.96 11.29
C PHE A 211 16.19 -2.40 11.10
N ARG A 212 17.13 -3.37 11.06
CA ARG A 212 16.82 -4.79 10.98
C ARG A 212 16.05 -5.25 12.21
N HIS A 213 16.45 -4.83 13.42
CA HIS A 213 15.75 -5.18 14.64
C HIS A 213 14.31 -4.63 14.64
N THR A 214 14.09 -3.39 14.21
CA THR A 214 12.73 -2.83 14.08
C THR A 214 11.83 -3.64 13.15
N LEU A 215 12.38 -4.19 12.06
CA LEU A 215 11.62 -4.93 11.06
C LEU A 215 11.45 -6.42 11.38
N LEU A 216 12.47 -7.06 11.95
CA LEU A 216 12.51 -8.51 12.16
C LEU A 216 12.22 -8.92 13.61
N ASP A 217 12.38 -8.02 14.58
CA ASP A 217 12.11 -8.31 15.99
C ASP A 217 10.62 -8.16 16.28
N SER A 218 9.85 -9.06 15.68
CA SER A 218 8.50 -9.40 16.10
C SER A 218 8.62 -10.15 17.43
N LYS A 219 8.62 -9.42 18.55
CA LYS A 219 8.10 -9.98 19.80
C LYS A 219 6.59 -10.19 19.65
N ASP A 220 6.22 -11.19 18.86
CA ASP A 220 5.03 -12.00 19.02
C ASP A 220 5.24 -13.30 18.25
N GLY A 221 5.84 -14.26 18.96
CA GLY A 221 5.71 -15.68 18.67
C GLY A 221 4.27 -16.15 18.92
N GLY A 222 3.31 -15.61 18.17
CA GLY A 222 1.99 -16.19 18.02
C GLY A 222 2.10 -17.35 17.05
N SER A 223 2.30 -18.56 17.57
CA SER A 223 2.17 -19.79 16.78
C SER A 223 0.78 -19.83 16.16
N PHE A 224 0.68 -19.71 14.84
CA PHE A 224 -0.51 -20.14 14.12
C PHE A 224 -0.24 -21.54 13.58
N THR A 225 -0.60 -22.53 14.38
CA THR A 225 -0.89 -23.88 13.87
C THR A 225 -2.20 -23.81 13.10
N PHE A 226 -2.19 -24.35 11.89
CA PHE A 226 -3.33 -24.54 10.98
C PHE A 226 -4.59 -25.08 11.65
#